data_AF-A0A7L8ABR3-F1
#
_entry.id   AF-A0A7L8ABR3-F1
#
_cell.length_a   1.000
_cell.length_b   1.000
_cell.length_c   1.000
_cell.angle_alpha   90.00
_cell.angle_beta   90.00
_cell.angle_gamma   90.00
#
_symmetry.space_group_name_H-M   'P 1'
#
loop_
_entity.id
_entity.type
_entity.pdbx_description
1 polymer ?
#
loop_
_entity_poly.entity_id
_entity_poly.type
_entity_poly.pdbx_seq_one_letter_code
_entity_poly.pdbx_strand_id
1 'polypeptide(L)'
;MIGKIKHIIVIESLPESDGITYTGKALYDDVIERRIRLYEKDFTHNLHQVNSKNDFIEIIKYYQTNAEHLTGGLLLHFEIHGDDDLQGLVLSNGELIIWSEIIDLLRPINITNNNTLFVTMGVCNGRFLYKGVDPYKKSPYSGFISASQTVSPEEIYVSFSKLFEDLLENGNIVESYLELDKLKTNFYYKDSESTFEEAFKSVINKFNNDAEFKSNFLNESIELTEKATGTKLSEMESDIIFKKAMVDMYDAQKKAFEFEKGE
;
A
#
# COMPACT_ATOMS: atom_id res chain seq x y z
N MET A 1 16.95 8.80 -5.22
CA MET A 1 16.92 7.44 -4.64
C MET A 1 15.51 7.20 -4.15
N ILE A 2 14.90 6.08 -4.52
CA ILE A 2 13.54 5.70 -4.09
C ILE A 2 13.55 5.51 -2.57
N GLY A 3 12.47 5.89 -1.90
CA GLY A 3 12.31 5.68 -0.45
C GLY A 3 12.75 6.83 0.45
N LYS A 4 13.22 7.96 -0.09
CA LYS A 4 13.49 9.15 0.75
C LYS A 4 12.22 9.62 1.47
N ILE A 5 12.32 9.92 2.75
CA ILE A 5 11.22 10.44 3.58
C ILE A 5 11.67 11.70 4.31
N LYS A 6 10.78 12.70 4.37
CA LYS A 6 10.91 13.91 5.20
C LYS A 6 9.72 14.17 6.10
N HIS A 7 8.58 13.56 5.79
CA HIS A 7 7.33 13.74 6.51
C HIS A 7 6.82 12.39 7.03
N ILE A 8 6.60 12.27 8.33
CA ILE A 8 6.11 11.04 8.98
C ILE A 8 4.79 11.33 9.67
N ILE A 9 3.71 10.69 9.22
CA ILE A 9 2.39 10.84 9.82
C ILE A 9 1.98 9.49 10.39
N VAL A 10 1.68 9.45 11.69
CA VAL A 10 1.12 8.28 12.35
C VAL A 10 -0.39 8.50 12.51
N ILE A 11 -1.19 7.53 12.08
CA ILE A 11 -2.63 7.50 12.28
C ILE A 11 -2.96 6.23 13.06
N GLU A 12 -3.50 6.43 14.26
CA GLU A 12 -3.85 5.36 15.19
C GLU A 12 -5.37 5.29 15.37
N SER A 13 -5.90 4.08 15.39
CA SER A 13 -7.29 3.79 15.77
C SER A 13 -7.36 2.44 16.48
N LEU A 14 -6.94 2.43 17.75
CA LEU A 14 -7.01 1.26 18.63
C LEU A 14 -7.98 1.56 19.79
N PRO A 15 -8.86 0.61 20.16
CA PRO A 15 -9.69 0.77 21.35
C PRO A 15 -8.86 0.72 22.64
N GLU A 16 -9.30 1.41 23.69
CA GLU A 16 -8.61 1.42 25.00
C GLU A 16 -8.44 0.01 25.60
N SER A 17 -9.30 -0.95 25.20
CA SER A 17 -9.23 -2.34 25.61
C SER A 17 -7.93 -3.04 25.23
N ASP A 18 -7.22 -2.54 24.23
CA ASP A 18 -5.96 -3.12 23.73
C ASP A 18 -4.75 -2.72 24.57
N GLY A 19 -4.96 -1.84 25.55
CA GLY A 19 -3.92 -1.31 26.42
C GLY A 19 -3.17 -0.14 25.81
N ILE A 20 -2.17 0.34 26.54
CA ILE A 20 -1.45 1.58 26.23
C ILE A 20 0.04 1.39 25.91
N THR A 21 0.55 0.16 26.05
CA THR A 21 2.01 -0.11 26.05
C THR A 21 2.58 -0.28 24.66
N TYR A 22 1.83 -0.87 23.74
CA TYR A 22 2.28 -1.20 22.38
C TYR A 22 1.33 -0.61 21.35
N THR A 23 1.23 0.72 21.38
CA THR A 23 0.35 1.47 20.47
C THR A 23 1.20 2.36 19.55
N GLY A 24 0.59 2.89 18.49
CA GLY A 24 1.19 3.84 17.58
C GLY A 24 1.55 5.14 18.29
N LYS A 25 0.80 5.52 19.33
CA LYS A 25 1.15 6.61 20.24
C LYS A 25 2.42 6.30 21.03
N ALA A 26 2.54 5.10 21.61
CA ALA A 26 3.76 4.71 22.32
C ALA A 26 4.97 4.74 21.37
N LEU A 27 4.82 4.16 20.17
CA LEU A 27 5.86 4.17 19.13
C LEU A 27 6.24 5.60 18.71
N TYR A 28 5.24 6.46 18.54
CA TYR A 28 5.45 7.86 18.18
C TYR A 28 6.20 8.62 19.27
N ASP A 29 5.73 8.56 20.52
CA ASP A 29 6.32 9.27 21.65
C ASP A 29 7.75 8.76 21.92
N ASP A 30 7.92 7.44 22.00
CA ASP A 30 9.16 6.80 22.46
C ASP A 30 10.22 6.70 21.38
N VAL A 31 9.85 6.69 20.10
CA VAL A 31 10.81 6.51 19.00
C VAL A 31 10.85 7.73 18.11
N ILE A 32 9.72 8.08 17.49
CA ILE A 32 9.69 9.09 16.43
C ILE A 32 9.97 10.49 16.99
N GLU A 33 9.07 11.01 17.83
CA GLU A 33 9.21 12.35 18.42
C GLU A 33 10.46 12.45 19.28
N ARG A 34 10.68 11.48 20.18
CA ARG A 34 11.83 11.52 21.10
C ARG A 34 13.16 11.60 20.36
N ARG A 35 13.38 10.80 19.31
CA ARG A 35 14.65 10.81 18.56
C ARG A 35 14.79 12.04 17.70
N ILE A 36 13.72 12.50 17.05
CA ILE A 36 13.73 13.74 16.28
C ILE A 36 14.15 14.91 17.18
N ARG A 37 13.55 15.02 18.37
CA ARG A 37 13.87 16.08 19.34
C ARG A 37 15.27 15.94 19.92
N LEU A 38 15.68 14.73 20.33
CA LEU A 38 16.96 14.52 21.01
C LEU A 38 18.17 14.73 20.09
N TYR A 39 18.03 14.36 18.83
CA TYR A 39 19.12 14.42 17.84
C TYR A 39 18.92 15.53 16.80
N GLU A 40 17.96 16.43 17.02
CA GLU A 40 17.65 17.57 16.16
C GLU A 40 17.51 17.17 14.67
N LYS A 41 16.79 16.06 14.42
CA LYS A 41 16.63 15.51 13.07
C LYS A 41 15.67 16.39 12.26
N ASP A 42 16.01 16.63 11.00
CA ASP A 42 15.20 17.40 10.06
C ASP A 42 14.10 16.54 9.41
N PHE A 43 13.05 16.27 10.19
CA PHE A 43 11.81 15.60 9.78
C PHE A 43 10.62 16.36 10.36
N THR A 44 9.54 16.50 9.59
CA THR A 44 8.25 16.87 10.18
C THR A 44 7.52 15.59 10.59
N HIS A 45 6.81 15.64 11.71
CA HIS A 45 6.08 14.48 12.21
C HIS A 45 4.77 14.89 12.89
N ASN A 46 3.74 14.05 12.78
CA ASN A 46 2.48 14.23 13.50
C ASN A 46 1.86 12.87 13.87
N LEU A 47 1.14 12.85 14.98
CA LEU A 47 0.29 11.75 15.41
C LEU A 47 -1.17 12.19 15.37
N HIS A 48 -2.03 11.36 14.78
CA HIS A 48 -3.48 11.51 14.80
C HIS A 48 -4.12 10.28 15.43
N GLN A 49 -4.96 10.50 16.43
CA GLN A 49 -5.86 9.47 16.95
C GLN A 49 -7.23 9.69 16.31
N VAL A 50 -7.70 8.67 15.59
CA VAL A 50 -8.98 8.71 14.88
C VAL A 50 -9.91 7.65 15.46
N ASN A 51 -11.18 8.01 15.67
CA ASN A 51 -12.14 7.10 16.29
C ASN A 51 -13.19 6.61 15.31
N SER A 52 -13.52 7.42 14.31
CA SER A 52 -14.54 7.13 13.31
C SER A 52 -14.02 7.21 11.88
N LYS A 53 -14.78 6.64 10.96
CA LYS A 53 -14.48 6.68 9.52
C LYS A 53 -14.45 8.11 9.00
N ASN A 54 -15.31 8.98 9.54
CA ASN A 54 -15.28 10.40 9.22
C ASN A 54 -13.98 11.05 9.68
N ASP A 55 -13.52 10.79 10.91
CA ASP A 55 -12.24 11.34 11.41
C ASP A 55 -11.07 10.89 10.51
N PHE A 56 -11.02 9.60 10.18
CA PHE A 56 -10.00 9.06 9.27
C PHE A 56 -10.02 9.79 7.92
N ILE A 57 -11.20 9.91 7.30
CA ILE A 57 -11.35 10.59 6.01
C ILE A 57 -10.95 12.07 6.11
N GLU A 58 -11.32 12.76 7.17
CA GLU A 58 -10.98 14.17 7.39
C GLU A 58 -9.46 14.37 7.51
N ILE A 59 -8.77 13.51 8.28
CA ILE A 59 -7.31 13.55 8.39
C ILE A 59 -6.64 13.27 7.05
N ILE A 60 -7.08 12.26 6.30
CA ILE A 60 -6.50 11.99 4.98
C ILE A 60 -6.78 13.15 4.01
N LYS A 61 -7.98 13.73 4.03
CA LYS A 61 -8.31 14.93 3.21
C LYS A 61 -7.47 16.14 3.57
N TYR A 62 -7.17 16.35 4.85
CA TYR A 62 -6.22 17.38 5.27
C TYR A 62 -4.86 17.18 4.58
N TYR A 63 -4.34 15.94 4.56
CA TYR A 63 -3.08 15.64 3.86
C TYR A 63 -3.18 15.74 2.34
N GLN A 64 -4.35 15.43 1.74
CA GLN A 64 -4.58 15.70 0.32
C GLN A 64 -4.48 17.19 -0.02
N THR A 65 -5.11 18.05 0.79
CA THR A 65 -5.08 19.51 0.58
C THR A 65 -3.69 20.11 0.76
N ASN A 66 -2.86 19.53 1.64
CA ASN A 66 -1.53 20.05 1.97
C ASN A 66 -0.39 19.30 1.28
N ALA A 67 -0.69 18.31 0.42
CA ALA A 67 0.31 17.41 -0.14
C ALA A 67 1.42 18.16 -0.90
N GLU A 68 1.12 19.27 -1.57
CA GLU A 68 2.11 20.07 -2.31
C GLU A 68 3.22 20.66 -1.42
N HIS A 69 2.97 20.81 -0.12
CA HIS A 69 3.96 21.29 0.85
C HIS A 69 4.77 20.16 1.50
N LEU A 70 4.39 18.89 1.27
CA LEU A 70 5.02 17.71 1.85
C LEU A 70 6.07 17.12 0.90
N THR A 71 7.07 17.94 0.55
CA THR A 71 8.13 17.58 -0.40
C THR A 71 9.27 16.78 0.23
N GLY A 72 9.93 15.92 -0.54
CA GLY A 72 11.03 15.08 -0.01
C GLY A 72 10.58 13.73 0.56
N GLY A 73 9.32 13.36 0.32
CA GLY A 73 8.75 12.04 0.57
C GLY A 73 7.91 11.99 1.85
N LEU A 74 6.77 11.32 1.73
CA LEU A 74 5.75 11.22 2.77
C LEU A 74 5.58 9.76 3.18
N LEU A 75 5.59 9.50 4.48
CA LEU A 75 5.30 8.21 5.07
C LEU A 75 4.03 8.31 5.91
N LEU A 76 3.00 7.54 5.54
CA LEU A 76 1.83 7.33 6.37
C LEU A 76 1.97 6.00 7.10
N HIS A 77 1.91 6.02 8.42
CA HIS A 77 1.90 4.83 9.27
C HIS A 77 0.52 4.61 9.85
N PHE A 78 -0.05 3.43 9.64
CA PHE A 78 -1.32 3.04 10.25
C PHE A 78 -1.10 2.03 11.36
N GLU A 79 -1.59 2.38 12.55
CA GLU A 79 -1.70 1.49 13.71
C GLU A 79 -3.18 1.28 14.03
N ILE A 80 -3.79 0.31 13.36
CA ILE A 80 -5.24 0.06 13.32
C ILE A 80 -5.47 -1.45 13.20
N HIS A 81 -6.61 -1.97 13.65
CA HIS A 81 -6.97 -3.37 13.42
C HIS A 81 -7.22 -3.68 11.94
N GLY A 82 -6.81 -4.88 11.55
CA GLY A 82 -7.22 -5.47 10.27
C GLY A 82 -8.56 -6.17 10.43
N ASP A 83 -9.36 -6.14 9.38
CA ASP A 83 -10.61 -6.90 9.28
C ASP A 83 -10.33 -8.41 9.15
N ASP A 84 -11.07 -9.25 9.91
CA ASP A 84 -10.92 -10.71 9.89
C ASP A 84 -11.30 -11.31 8.52
N ASP A 85 -12.25 -10.70 7.82
CA ASP A 85 -12.65 -11.07 6.45
C ASP A 85 -11.71 -10.49 5.38
N LEU A 86 -10.60 -9.87 5.79
CA LEU A 86 -9.55 -9.33 4.94
C LEU A 86 -10.02 -8.21 3.99
N GLN A 87 -11.09 -7.51 4.37
CA GLN A 87 -11.73 -6.48 3.55
C GLN A 87 -11.12 -5.08 3.75
N GLY A 88 -10.51 -4.81 4.90
CA GLY A 88 -10.07 -3.46 5.22
C GLY A 88 -9.48 -3.27 6.62
N LEU A 89 -9.63 -2.04 7.12
CA LEU A 89 -9.26 -1.61 8.47
C LEU A 89 -10.50 -1.43 9.33
N VAL A 90 -10.45 -1.92 10.57
CA VAL A 90 -11.51 -1.76 11.56
C VAL A 90 -11.07 -0.72 12.59
N LEU A 91 -11.81 0.38 12.68
CA LEU A 91 -11.52 1.48 13.58
C LEU A 91 -11.92 1.15 15.03
N SER A 92 -11.47 1.97 15.97
CA SER A 92 -11.75 1.79 17.40
C SER A 92 -13.26 1.83 17.73
N ASN A 93 -14.09 2.50 16.93
CA ASN A 93 -15.55 2.49 17.06
C ASN A 93 -16.25 1.30 16.37
N GLY A 94 -15.49 0.41 15.72
CA GLY A 94 -15.99 -0.76 14.99
C GLY A 94 -16.38 -0.51 13.53
N GLU A 95 -16.23 0.72 13.00
CA GLU A 95 -16.48 0.99 11.59
C GLU A 95 -15.38 0.37 10.70
N LEU A 96 -15.81 -0.20 9.56
CA LEU A 96 -14.92 -0.76 8.54
C LEU A 96 -14.63 0.30 7.45
N ILE A 97 -13.36 0.46 7.11
CA ILE A 97 -12.91 1.13 5.88
C ILE A 97 -12.33 0.08 4.95
N ILE A 98 -12.99 -0.18 3.82
CA ILE A 98 -12.52 -1.22 2.89
C ILE A 98 -11.28 -0.77 2.12
N TRP A 99 -10.47 -1.72 1.65
CA TRP A 99 -9.21 -1.42 0.96
C TRP A 99 -9.39 -0.46 -0.23
N SER A 100 -10.43 -0.61 -1.05
CA SER A 100 -10.68 0.28 -2.19
C SER A 100 -10.91 1.73 -1.76
N GLU A 101 -11.58 1.97 -0.62
CA GLU A 101 -11.77 3.32 -0.08
C GLU A 101 -10.45 3.92 0.37
N ILE A 102 -9.61 3.14 1.06
CA ILE A 102 -8.26 3.57 1.48
C ILE A 102 -7.43 3.93 0.25
N ILE A 103 -7.38 3.06 -0.74
CA ILE A 103 -6.65 3.28 -1.99
C ILE A 103 -7.13 4.54 -2.71
N ASP A 104 -8.44 4.78 -2.78
CA ASP A 104 -8.99 5.96 -3.41
C ASP A 104 -8.67 7.25 -2.64
N LEU A 105 -8.54 7.18 -1.31
CA LEU A 105 -8.10 8.28 -0.46
C LEU A 105 -6.59 8.56 -0.57
N LEU A 106 -5.76 7.54 -0.74
CA LEU A 106 -4.30 7.72 -0.85
C LEU A 106 -3.85 8.26 -2.21
N ARG A 107 -4.57 7.90 -3.28
CA ARG A 107 -4.15 8.22 -4.66
C ARG A 107 -3.94 9.72 -4.92
N PRO A 108 -4.84 10.63 -4.52
CA PRO A 108 -4.62 12.07 -4.73
C PRO A 108 -3.33 12.57 -4.08
N ILE A 109 -2.98 12.06 -2.89
CA ILE A 109 -1.73 12.40 -2.20
C ILE A 109 -0.53 11.95 -3.04
N ASN A 110 -0.50 10.69 -3.47
CA ASN A 110 0.63 10.15 -4.23
C ASN A 110 0.81 10.81 -5.60
N ILE A 111 -0.29 11.22 -6.24
CA ILE A 111 -0.25 12.03 -7.46
C ILE A 111 0.44 13.37 -7.17
N THR A 112 -0.02 14.11 -6.16
CA THR A 112 0.58 15.40 -5.80
C THR A 112 2.04 15.27 -5.35
N ASN A 113 2.41 14.16 -4.69
CA ASN A 113 3.78 13.89 -4.25
C ASN A 113 4.63 13.16 -5.30
N ASN A 114 4.21 13.06 -6.55
CA ASN A 114 4.98 12.48 -7.65
C ASN A 114 5.56 11.09 -7.33
N ASN A 115 4.71 10.19 -6.84
CA ASN A 115 5.07 8.81 -6.49
C ASN A 115 6.06 8.66 -5.31
N THR A 116 6.03 9.58 -4.36
CA THR A 116 6.89 9.54 -3.17
C THR A 116 6.13 9.31 -1.86
N LEU A 117 4.86 8.88 -1.94
CA LEU A 117 4.10 8.40 -0.78
C LEU A 117 4.44 6.93 -0.48
N PHE A 118 4.81 6.65 0.77
CA PHE A 118 4.99 5.30 1.31
C PHE A 118 3.99 5.04 2.42
N VAL A 119 3.62 3.78 2.60
CA VAL A 119 2.70 3.35 3.66
C VAL A 119 3.36 2.28 4.53
N THR A 120 3.29 2.42 5.84
CA THR A 120 3.66 1.35 6.79
C THR A 120 2.44 0.98 7.61
N MET A 121 2.28 -0.30 7.94
CA MET A 121 1.09 -0.78 8.64
C MET A 121 1.46 -1.76 9.76
N GLY A 122 1.19 -1.37 11.01
CA GLY A 122 1.11 -2.25 12.18
C GLY A 122 -0.17 -3.08 12.21
N VAL A 123 -0.65 -3.48 11.03
CA VAL A 123 -1.99 -4.04 10.84
C VAL A 123 -1.87 -5.52 10.50
N CYS A 124 -2.56 -6.37 11.26
CA CYS A 124 -2.76 -7.78 10.90
C CYS A 124 -3.33 -7.89 9.48
N ASN A 125 -2.73 -8.73 8.64
CA ASN A 125 -3.18 -8.94 7.26
C ASN A 125 -3.19 -7.66 6.37
N GLY A 126 -2.50 -6.59 6.74
CA GLY A 126 -2.48 -5.36 5.93
C GLY A 126 -1.88 -5.54 4.52
N ARG A 127 -1.21 -6.67 4.25
CA ARG A 127 -0.79 -7.06 2.89
C ARG A 127 -1.92 -7.02 1.87
N PHE A 128 -3.18 -7.21 2.26
CA PHE A 128 -4.32 -7.21 1.33
C PHE A 128 -4.70 -5.84 0.77
N LEU A 129 -4.02 -4.76 1.15
CA LEU A 129 -4.18 -3.43 0.56
C LEU A 129 -4.15 -3.43 -0.98
N TYR A 130 -3.36 -4.33 -1.61
CA TYR A 130 -3.31 -4.45 -3.07
C TYR A 130 -4.66 -4.82 -3.72
N LYS A 131 -5.60 -5.43 -2.98
CA LYS A 131 -6.94 -5.76 -3.48
C LYS A 131 -7.75 -4.52 -3.87
N GLY A 132 -7.43 -3.35 -3.30
CA GLY A 132 -8.09 -2.09 -3.66
C GLY A 132 -7.51 -1.40 -4.89
N VAL A 133 -6.41 -1.91 -5.46
CA VAL A 133 -5.70 -1.24 -6.56
C VAL A 133 -6.43 -1.46 -7.88
N ASP A 134 -6.68 -0.35 -8.58
CA ASP A 134 -7.19 -0.34 -9.95
C ASP A 134 -6.01 -0.15 -10.93
N PRO A 135 -5.71 -1.13 -11.80
CA PRO A 135 -4.57 -1.07 -12.72
C PRO A 135 -4.65 0.07 -13.75
N TYR A 136 -5.85 0.59 -14.00
CA TYR A 136 -6.07 1.66 -14.98
C TYR A 136 -5.95 3.07 -14.40
N LYS A 137 -5.71 3.19 -13.08
CA LYS A 137 -5.52 4.46 -12.38
C LYS A 137 -4.07 4.61 -11.94
N LYS A 138 -3.64 5.86 -11.72
CA LYS A 138 -2.33 6.17 -11.13
C LYS A 138 -2.13 5.40 -9.82
N SER A 139 -0.89 4.99 -9.56
CA SER A 139 -0.56 4.24 -8.35
C SER A 139 -0.92 5.03 -7.09
N PRO A 140 -1.58 4.41 -6.09
CA PRO A 140 -1.97 5.07 -4.85
C PRO A 140 -0.82 5.32 -3.87
N TYR A 141 0.33 4.67 -4.07
CA TYR A 141 1.55 4.81 -3.29
C TYR A 141 2.75 4.29 -4.09
N SER A 142 3.97 4.64 -3.67
CA SER A 142 5.22 4.12 -4.22
C SER A 142 5.45 2.67 -3.79
N GLY A 143 5.30 2.41 -2.49
CA GLY A 143 5.40 1.07 -1.91
C GLY A 143 4.87 1.07 -0.47
N PHE A 144 4.72 -0.11 0.10
CA PHE A 144 4.24 -0.26 1.46
C PHE A 144 4.93 -1.39 2.22
N ILE A 145 4.91 -1.30 3.55
CA ILE A 145 5.45 -2.31 4.48
C ILE A 145 4.32 -2.78 5.39
N SER A 146 4.03 -4.09 5.40
CA SER A 146 2.93 -4.65 6.19
C SER A 146 3.09 -6.15 6.46
N ALA A 147 2.29 -6.67 7.38
CA ALA A 147 2.21 -8.09 7.69
C ALA A 147 1.24 -8.84 6.76
N SER A 148 1.56 -10.10 6.46
CA SER A 148 0.67 -11.02 5.71
C SER A 148 -0.15 -11.95 6.60
N GLN A 149 0.00 -11.81 7.92
CA GLN A 149 -0.59 -12.68 8.93
C GLN A 149 -0.87 -11.86 10.20
N THR A 150 -1.45 -12.52 11.20
CA THR A 150 -1.56 -11.97 12.55
C THR A 150 -0.17 -11.76 13.16
N VAL A 151 0.01 -10.60 13.79
CA VAL A 151 1.24 -10.19 14.48
C VAL A 151 0.88 -9.73 15.90
N SER A 152 1.77 -9.94 16.87
CA SER A 152 1.50 -9.47 18.24
C SER A 152 1.80 -7.98 18.37
N PRO A 153 1.14 -7.26 19.30
CA PRO A 153 1.45 -5.84 19.56
C PRO A 153 2.93 -5.61 19.90
N GLU A 154 3.55 -6.52 20.65
CA GLU A 154 4.98 -6.45 20.97
C GLU A 154 5.85 -6.59 19.71
N GLU A 155 5.52 -7.51 18.81
CA GLU A 155 6.27 -7.69 17.55
C GLU A 155 6.15 -6.45 16.65
N ILE A 156 4.94 -5.89 16.52
CA ILE A 156 4.69 -4.63 15.81
C ILE A 156 5.59 -3.55 16.39
N TYR A 157 5.51 -3.34 17.71
CA TYR A 157 6.25 -2.28 18.39
C TYR A 157 7.76 -2.40 18.20
N VAL A 158 8.33 -3.60 18.41
CA VAL A 158 9.78 -3.83 18.25
C VAL A 158 10.22 -3.63 16.80
N SER A 159 9.46 -4.16 15.85
CA SER A 159 9.80 -4.10 14.42
C SER A 159 9.73 -2.67 13.89
N PHE A 160 8.65 -1.95 14.18
CA PHE A 160 8.50 -0.57 13.75
C PHE A 160 9.39 0.39 14.54
N SER A 161 9.70 0.11 15.81
CA SER A 161 10.75 0.85 16.51
C SER A 161 12.05 0.78 15.71
N LYS A 162 12.56 -0.42 15.43
CA LYS A 162 13.79 -0.60 14.63
C LYS A 162 13.70 0.11 13.27
N LEU A 163 12.58 -0.03 12.57
CA LEU A 163 12.36 0.61 11.27
C LEU A 163 12.47 2.14 11.35
N PHE A 164 11.79 2.77 12.31
CA PHE A 164 11.80 4.22 12.47
C PHE A 164 13.15 4.72 12.99
N GLU A 165 13.83 3.96 13.84
CA GLU A 165 15.19 4.29 14.29
C GLU A 165 16.17 4.38 13.11
N ASP A 166 16.12 3.39 12.21
CA ASP A 166 16.96 3.39 11.00
C ASP A 166 16.53 4.48 10.04
N LEU A 167 15.22 4.71 9.86
CA LEU A 167 14.68 5.75 8.99
C LEU A 167 15.16 7.14 9.40
N LEU A 168 15.15 7.43 10.70
CA LEU A 168 15.60 8.72 11.21
C LEU A 168 17.12 8.90 11.11
N GLU A 169 17.87 7.81 10.91
CA GLU A 169 19.31 7.85 10.69
C GLU A 169 19.68 8.01 9.21
N ASN A 170 19.08 7.22 8.32
CA ASN A 170 19.43 7.18 6.90
C ASN A 170 18.50 8.03 6.00
N GLY A 171 17.32 8.42 6.48
CA GLY A 171 16.32 9.18 5.73
C GLY A 171 15.64 8.39 4.60
N ASN A 172 15.76 7.07 4.58
CA ASN A 172 15.25 6.20 3.52
C ASN A 172 14.50 4.97 4.07
N ILE A 173 13.20 4.88 3.78
CA ILE A 173 12.34 3.79 4.27
C ILE A 173 12.66 2.44 3.66
N VAL A 174 13.12 2.41 2.40
CA VAL A 174 13.48 1.16 1.73
C VAL A 174 14.77 0.60 2.33
N GLU A 175 15.77 1.45 2.53
CA GLU A 175 17.02 1.04 3.20
C GLU A 175 16.77 0.57 4.64
N SER A 176 15.92 1.29 5.37
CA SER A 176 15.52 0.92 6.73
C SER A 176 14.79 -0.42 6.77
N TYR A 177 13.93 -0.70 5.78
CA TYR A 177 13.31 -2.01 5.66
C TYR A 177 14.32 -3.10 5.36
N LEU A 178 15.33 -2.85 4.51
CA LEU A 178 16.35 -3.86 4.20
C LEU A 178 17.15 -4.26 5.44
N GLU A 179 17.36 -3.34 6.39
CA GLU A 179 17.94 -3.68 7.70
C GLU A 179 16.97 -4.48 8.57
N LEU A 180 15.68 -4.11 8.59
CA LEU A 180 14.64 -4.87 9.29
C LEU A 180 14.49 -6.30 8.74
N ASP A 181 14.56 -6.49 7.41
CA ASP A 181 14.40 -7.80 6.74
C ASP A 181 15.46 -8.82 7.16
N LYS A 182 16.63 -8.35 7.61
CA LYS A 182 17.68 -9.21 8.19
C LYS A 182 17.23 -9.89 9.48
N LEU A 183 16.29 -9.28 10.21
CA LEU A 183 15.71 -9.83 11.44
C LEU A 183 14.59 -10.85 11.17
N LYS A 184 14.19 -11.05 9.90
CA LYS A 184 13.17 -12.03 9.49
C LYS A 184 11.85 -11.90 10.26
N THR A 185 11.41 -10.65 10.44
CA THR A 185 10.10 -10.30 11.00
C THR A 185 8.95 -10.72 10.08
N ASN A 186 7.72 -10.63 10.56
CA ASN A 186 6.52 -10.90 9.75
C ASN A 186 6.12 -9.74 8.81
N PHE A 187 6.91 -8.66 8.74
CA PHE A 187 6.64 -7.51 7.87
C PHE A 187 7.41 -7.58 6.56
N TYR A 188 6.72 -7.25 5.46
CA TYR A 188 7.27 -7.31 4.11
C TYR A 188 7.11 -5.99 3.38
N TYR A 189 8.13 -5.60 2.63
CA TYR A 189 8.05 -4.51 1.68
C TYR A 189 7.50 -4.99 0.34
N LYS A 190 6.60 -4.19 -0.22
CA LYS A 190 6.09 -4.34 -1.58
C LYS A 190 6.13 -3.00 -2.29
N ASP A 191 6.97 -2.90 -3.30
CA ASP A 191 6.94 -1.77 -4.23
C ASP A 191 5.82 -1.98 -5.23
N SER A 192 5.09 -0.91 -5.54
CA SER A 192 3.88 -0.98 -6.35
C SER A 192 4.16 -1.39 -7.81
N GLU A 193 5.26 -0.89 -8.37
CA GLU A 193 5.63 -1.16 -9.77
C GLU A 193 6.10 -2.61 -9.97
N SER A 194 7.07 -3.09 -9.19
CA SER A 194 7.56 -4.47 -9.36
C SER A 194 6.50 -5.49 -8.96
N THR A 195 5.65 -5.19 -7.97
CA THR A 195 4.53 -6.08 -7.63
C THR A 195 3.60 -6.29 -8.83
N PHE A 196 3.30 -5.21 -9.56
CA PHE A 196 2.54 -5.33 -10.81
C PHE A 196 3.31 -6.14 -11.85
N GLU A 197 4.59 -5.82 -12.07
CA GLU A 197 5.39 -6.53 -13.08
C GLU A 197 5.46 -8.04 -12.80
N GLU A 198 5.66 -8.43 -11.55
CA GLU A 198 5.70 -9.82 -11.12
C GLU A 198 4.35 -10.51 -11.33
N ALA A 199 3.25 -9.86 -10.94
CA ALA A 199 1.90 -10.39 -11.15
C ALA A 199 1.59 -10.57 -12.64
N PHE A 200 1.92 -9.57 -13.46
CA PHE A 200 1.71 -9.60 -14.90
C PHE A 200 2.54 -10.70 -15.57
N LYS A 201 3.84 -10.79 -15.24
CA LYS A 201 4.73 -11.87 -15.71
C LYS A 201 4.19 -13.25 -15.31
N SER A 202 3.66 -13.39 -14.09
CA SER A 202 3.05 -14.64 -13.62
C SER A 202 1.84 -15.06 -14.46
N VAL A 203 0.93 -14.14 -14.77
CA VAL A 203 -0.26 -14.41 -15.61
C VAL A 203 0.15 -14.83 -17.02
N ILE A 204 1.07 -14.09 -17.66
CA ILE A 204 1.58 -14.44 -18.99
C ILE A 204 2.26 -15.81 -18.98
N ASN A 205 3.06 -16.10 -17.95
CA ASN A 205 3.74 -17.38 -17.83
C ASN A 205 2.74 -18.54 -17.68
N LYS A 206 1.70 -18.38 -16.86
CA LYS A 206 0.62 -19.37 -16.73
C LYS A 206 -0.10 -19.55 -18.06
N PHE A 207 -0.51 -18.47 -18.73
CA PHE A 207 -1.18 -18.57 -20.02
C PHE A 207 -0.36 -19.31 -21.08
N ASN A 208 0.96 -19.16 -21.09
CA ASN A 208 1.81 -19.81 -22.08
C ASN A 208 2.15 -21.27 -21.76
N ASN A 209 2.21 -21.64 -20.47
CA ASN A 209 2.77 -22.93 -20.03
C ASN A 209 1.78 -23.85 -19.31
N ASP A 210 0.60 -23.35 -18.94
CA ASP A 210 -0.47 -24.11 -18.31
C ASP A 210 -1.65 -24.24 -19.28
N ALA A 211 -1.80 -25.44 -19.86
CA ALA A 211 -2.82 -25.73 -20.87
C ALA A 211 -4.24 -25.64 -20.30
N GLU A 212 -4.43 -26.00 -19.03
CA GLU A 212 -5.73 -25.92 -18.36
C GLU A 212 -6.10 -24.47 -18.12
N PHE A 213 -5.18 -23.67 -17.55
CA PHE A 213 -5.38 -22.24 -17.37
C PHE A 213 -5.68 -21.53 -18.70
N LYS A 214 -4.92 -21.84 -19.75
CA LYS A 214 -5.14 -21.29 -21.09
C LYS A 214 -6.52 -21.64 -21.64
N SER A 215 -6.90 -22.92 -21.59
CA SER A 215 -8.18 -23.38 -22.12
C SER A 215 -9.35 -22.76 -21.37
N ASN A 216 -9.31 -22.72 -20.04
CA ASN A 216 -10.34 -22.10 -19.22
C ASN A 216 -10.52 -20.62 -19.56
N PHE A 217 -9.41 -19.87 -19.67
CA PHE A 217 -9.45 -18.46 -20.03
C PHE A 217 -10.06 -18.22 -21.43
N LEU A 218 -9.62 -18.98 -22.43
CA LEU A 218 -10.13 -18.83 -23.80
C LEU A 218 -11.61 -19.18 -23.88
N ASN A 219 -12.05 -20.24 -23.20
CA ASN A 219 -13.46 -20.62 -23.16
C ASN A 219 -14.33 -19.55 -22.51
N GLU A 220 -13.90 -18.99 -21.38
CA GLU A 220 -14.61 -17.89 -20.71
C GLU A 220 -14.73 -16.65 -21.61
N SER A 221 -13.66 -16.27 -22.29
CA SER A 221 -13.65 -15.18 -23.27
C SER A 221 -14.63 -15.42 -24.43
N ILE A 222 -14.66 -16.64 -24.97
CA ILE A 222 -15.57 -17.05 -26.05
C ILE A 222 -17.03 -16.99 -25.56
N GLU A 223 -17.33 -17.55 -24.39
CA GLU A 223 -18.69 -17.55 -23.81
C GLU A 223 -19.21 -16.14 -23.52
N LEU A 224 -18.36 -15.27 -22.95
CA LEU A 224 -18.70 -13.87 -22.71
C LEU A 224 -19.00 -13.13 -24.01
N THR A 225 -18.21 -13.37 -25.06
CA THR A 225 -18.40 -12.73 -26.37
C THR A 225 -19.69 -13.21 -27.04
N GLU A 226 -19.95 -14.51 -27.02
CA GLU A 226 -21.18 -15.09 -27.57
C GLU A 226 -22.42 -14.55 -26.85
N LYS A 227 -22.36 -14.45 -25.51
CA LYS A 227 -23.44 -13.89 -24.71
C LYS A 227 -23.68 -12.40 -24.99
N ALA A 228 -22.62 -11.62 -25.20
CA ALA A 228 -22.72 -10.18 -25.40
C ALA A 228 -23.09 -9.79 -26.84
N THR A 229 -22.67 -10.58 -27.83
CA THR A 229 -22.71 -10.19 -29.25
C THR A 229 -23.48 -11.17 -30.15
N GLY A 230 -23.80 -12.37 -29.64
CA GLY A 230 -24.34 -13.48 -30.44
C GLY A 230 -23.31 -14.14 -31.38
N THR A 231 -22.05 -13.69 -31.35
CA THR A 231 -20.98 -14.21 -32.20
C THR A 231 -19.99 -15.02 -31.39
N LYS A 232 -19.72 -16.24 -31.83
CA LYS A 232 -18.73 -17.12 -31.20
C LYS A 232 -17.36 -16.93 -31.84
N LEU A 233 -16.37 -16.56 -31.04
CA LEU A 233 -14.98 -16.47 -31.49
C LEU A 233 -14.37 -17.87 -31.64
N SER A 234 -13.46 -18.02 -32.60
CA SER A 234 -12.53 -19.15 -32.62
C SER A 234 -11.48 -19.02 -31.52
N GLU A 235 -10.86 -20.14 -31.13
CA GLU A 235 -9.75 -20.12 -30.16
C GLU A 235 -8.59 -19.22 -30.62
N MET A 236 -8.29 -19.20 -31.92
CA MET A 236 -7.24 -18.36 -32.50
C MET A 236 -7.58 -16.87 -32.35
N GLU A 237 -8.82 -16.47 -32.65
CA GLU A 237 -9.26 -15.08 -32.47
C GLU A 237 -9.20 -14.68 -30.99
N SER A 238 -9.67 -15.54 -30.09
CA SER A 238 -9.61 -15.28 -28.65
C SER A 238 -8.18 -15.17 -28.13
N ASP A 239 -7.24 -15.99 -28.63
CA ASP A 239 -5.80 -15.91 -28.27
C ASP A 239 -5.15 -14.60 -28.75
N ILE A 240 -5.49 -14.14 -29.96
CA ILE A 240 -5.01 -12.86 -30.49
C ILE A 240 -5.55 -11.68 -29.68
N ILE A 241 -6.86 -11.69 -29.38
CA ILE A 241 -7.51 -10.65 -28.58
C ILE A 241 -6.88 -10.60 -27.18
N PHE A 242 -6.69 -11.75 -26.54
CA PHE A 242 -6.02 -11.83 -25.24
C PHE A 242 -4.63 -11.20 -25.27
N LYS A 243 -3.78 -11.59 -26.22
CA LYS A 243 -2.42 -11.04 -26.35
C LYS A 243 -2.44 -9.52 -26.51
N LYS A 244 -3.35 -8.99 -27.32
CA LYS A 244 -3.50 -7.53 -27.48
C LYS A 244 -3.96 -6.86 -26.18
N ALA A 245 -4.99 -7.41 -25.53
CA ALA A 245 -5.48 -6.90 -24.24
C ALA A 245 -4.37 -6.88 -23.18
N MET A 246 -3.54 -7.92 -23.11
CA MET A 246 -2.42 -7.97 -22.17
C MET A 246 -1.38 -6.88 -22.46
N VAL A 247 -1.01 -6.67 -23.73
CA VAL A 247 -0.10 -5.56 -24.09
C VAL A 247 -0.70 -4.21 -23.69
N ASP A 248 -1.97 -3.98 -24.00
CA ASP A 248 -2.65 -2.73 -23.68
C ASP A 248 -2.75 -2.50 -22.16
N MET A 249 -3.02 -3.56 -21.38
CA MET A 249 -3.01 -3.52 -19.92
C MET A 249 -1.61 -3.20 -19.37
N TYR A 250 -0.57 -3.81 -19.91
CA TYR A 250 0.80 -3.54 -19.50
C TYR A 250 1.20 -2.09 -19.79
N ASP A 251 0.90 -1.58 -20.97
CA ASP A 251 1.19 -0.21 -21.37
C ASP A 251 0.40 0.81 -20.54
N ALA A 252 -0.89 0.54 -20.30
CA ALA A 252 -1.72 1.37 -19.42
C ALA A 252 -1.14 1.43 -18.00
N GLN A 253 -0.69 0.30 -17.46
CA GLN A 253 -0.09 0.28 -16.14
C GLN A 253 1.27 0.97 -16.11
N LYS A 254 2.12 0.80 -17.13
CA LYS A 254 3.41 1.52 -17.15
C LYS A 254 3.21 3.03 -17.06
N LYS A 255 2.20 3.55 -17.76
CA LYS A 255 1.76 4.95 -17.63
C LYS A 255 1.20 5.28 -16.24
N ALA A 256 0.63 4.33 -15.50
CA ALA A 256 0.16 4.54 -14.13
C ALA A 256 1.29 4.84 -13.14
N PHE A 257 2.53 4.47 -13.47
CA PHE A 257 3.75 4.74 -12.70
C PHE A 257 4.59 5.91 -13.23
N GLU A 258 4.21 6.51 -14.36
CA GLU A 258 4.84 7.73 -14.88
C GLU A 258 4.23 8.95 -14.18
N PHE A 259 5.01 9.64 -13.34
CA PHE A 259 4.57 10.88 -12.70
C PHE A 259 5.36 12.03 -13.32
N GLU A 260 4.66 13.12 -13.68
CA GLU A 260 5.32 14.31 -14.18
C GLU A 260 6.22 14.84 -13.08
N LYS A 261 7.52 14.91 -13.33
CA LYS A 261 8.41 15.64 -12.41
C LYS A 261 8.02 17.10 -12.56
N GLY A 262 7.37 17.66 -11.55
CA GLY A 262 7.24 19.11 -11.44
C GLY A 262 8.64 19.71 -11.56
N GLU A 263 8.79 20.64 -12.51
CA GLU A 263 10.00 21.46 -12.68
C GLU A 263 10.31 22.27 -11.42
#